data_AF-A0ABD5Q2D0-F1
#
_entry.id   AF-A0ABD5Q2D0-F1
#
_cell.length_a   1.000
_cell.length_b   1.000
_cell.length_c   1.000
_cell.angle_alpha   90.00
_cell.angle_beta   90.00
_cell.angle_gamma   90.00
#
_symmetry.space_group_name_H-M   'P 1'
#
loop_
_entity.id
_entity.type
_entity.pdbx_description
1 polymer ?
#
loop_
_entity_poly.entity_id
_entity_poly.type
_entity_poly.pdbx_seq_one_letter_code
_entity_poly.pdbx_strand_id
1 'polypeptide(L)'
;MRTPGLSQVLLAVVLGSAVATGAVLGFDADRDGVPTHEEFGETDPLAADTDGDGLDDDREGAFESDPTRTDTDGDGLTDDEEYRGAGERETGAVTEESAVEWERSDPTSPDTDGDGIGDATEAEAKMDPTAEDGDGDGLSDPRERDGPTDPTRGDTDGDNLRDGWEIRGTTPKGASIAEADPRHKDAFVHVLYLQGADEELPSSVVSQVKQWYAGMLVENPDGETGIRVHLADEQRTDRSIDEWVHDDGSTTHGVSGFMAMREFYNRETIGENTGSHFLVVIPGEDVPVRGGGNAGGTKTAIVRPWQGTDRSSERSYARTIVHEMLHNMVRRVGGQDCNGEMHTCKGFLSYTDDTHLSNVAAEKLNREGFADPAYPQQMNATTCGETMVYEDQCGLESSS
;
A
#
# COMPACT_ATOMS: atom_id res chain seq x y z
N MET A 1 -37.62 -0.11 71.63
CA MET A 1 -37.32 1.33 71.42
C MET A 1 -36.37 1.44 70.25
N ARG A 2 -36.77 2.28 69.27
CA ARG A 2 -36.04 2.84 68.12
C ARG A 2 -35.59 1.91 66.98
N THR A 3 -36.25 2.16 65.85
CA THR A 3 -36.10 1.75 64.45
C THR A 3 -34.86 2.37 63.76
N PRO A 4 -34.38 1.79 62.65
CA PRO A 4 -33.42 2.42 61.74
C PRO A 4 -34.12 3.37 60.75
N GLY A 5 -33.39 4.37 60.27
CA GLY A 5 -33.88 5.47 59.45
C GLY A 5 -33.89 5.14 57.96
N LEU A 6 -35.00 5.53 57.30
CA LEU A 6 -35.16 5.62 55.87
C LEU A 6 -34.38 6.82 55.32
N SER A 7 -33.73 6.64 54.17
CA SER A 7 -33.54 7.73 53.20
C SER A 7 -34.30 7.34 51.94
N GLN A 8 -35.58 7.71 51.91
CA GLN A 8 -36.40 7.69 50.70
C GLN A 8 -36.02 8.93 49.87
N VAL A 9 -35.57 8.72 48.65
CA VAL A 9 -35.68 9.73 47.59
C VAL A 9 -36.94 9.40 46.80
N LEU A 10 -37.71 10.46 46.54
CA LEU A 10 -39.07 10.50 46.04
C LEU A 10 -39.18 9.89 44.63
N LEU A 11 -39.78 8.70 44.51
CA LEU A 11 -40.46 8.32 43.27
C LEU A 11 -41.85 8.98 43.30
N ALA A 12 -41.93 10.18 42.75
CA ALA A 12 -43.18 10.91 42.60
C ALA A 12 -44.01 10.25 41.49
N VAL A 13 -44.79 9.24 41.90
CA VAL A 13 -45.89 8.68 41.13
C VAL A 13 -46.86 9.81 40.75
N VAL A 14 -46.83 10.24 39.49
CA VAL A 14 -47.89 11.09 38.91
C VAL A 14 -49.10 10.20 38.63
N LEU A 15 -49.85 9.88 39.69
CA LEU A 15 -51.25 9.44 39.57
C LEU A 15 -52.14 10.67 39.52
N GLY A 16 -52.20 11.27 38.34
CA GLY A 16 -53.06 12.40 38.02
C GLY A 16 -53.86 12.15 36.75
N SER A 17 -54.94 11.36 36.87
CA SER A 17 -55.97 11.12 35.85
C SER A 17 -55.58 10.14 34.75
N ALA A 18 -56.13 8.92 34.84
CA ALA A 18 -56.12 7.95 33.77
C ALA A 18 -56.81 8.52 32.51
N VAL A 19 -56.02 8.91 31.52
CA VAL A 19 -56.35 8.66 30.12
C VAL A 19 -55.55 7.43 29.72
N ALA A 20 -56.30 6.41 29.33
CA ALA A 20 -55.85 5.07 29.11
C ALA A 20 -54.88 4.97 27.93
N THR A 21 -53.90 4.08 28.13
CA THR A 21 -53.31 3.16 27.15
C THR A 21 -52.47 3.79 26.04
N GLY A 22 -51.19 4.01 26.34
CA GLY A 22 -50.13 4.22 25.34
C GLY A 22 -48.87 4.90 25.89
N ALA A 23 -49.01 5.89 26.76
CA ALA A 23 -47.92 6.85 27.05
C ALA A 23 -46.98 6.52 28.21
N VAL A 24 -47.25 5.47 29.02
CA VAL A 24 -46.37 5.09 30.16
C VAL A 24 -45.39 3.98 29.77
N LEU A 25 -45.63 3.28 28.66
CA LEU A 25 -44.77 2.19 28.17
C LEU A 25 -43.63 2.69 27.26
N GLY A 26 -43.50 4.00 27.07
CA GLY A 26 -42.44 4.63 26.27
C GLY A 26 -41.90 5.88 26.96
N PHE A 27 -41.98 5.92 28.29
CA PHE A 27 -41.24 6.93 29.05
C PHE A 27 -39.80 6.44 29.15
N ASP A 28 -38.89 7.29 28.75
CA ASP A 28 -37.44 7.10 28.70
C ASP A 28 -36.88 8.31 29.48
N ALA A 29 -36.20 8.03 30.58
CA ALA A 29 -35.99 8.98 31.67
C ALA A 29 -34.67 9.74 31.54
N ASP A 30 -33.63 9.08 31.08
CA ASP A 30 -32.26 9.56 30.79
C ASP A 30 -32.03 9.84 29.30
N ARG A 31 -32.88 9.31 28.41
CA ARG A 31 -32.93 9.60 26.96
C ARG A 31 -31.83 8.94 26.15
N ASP A 32 -31.50 7.72 26.50
CA ASP A 32 -30.60 6.85 25.73
C ASP A 32 -31.30 6.17 24.54
N GLY A 33 -32.62 6.00 24.59
CA GLY A 33 -33.40 5.29 23.59
C GLY A 33 -34.12 4.05 24.13
N VAL A 34 -33.79 3.60 25.34
CA VAL A 34 -34.43 2.46 26.01
C VAL A 34 -35.58 2.95 26.90
N PRO A 35 -36.80 2.41 26.76
CA PRO A 35 -37.90 2.79 27.64
C PRO A 35 -37.69 2.30 29.08
N THR A 36 -37.92 3.14 30.09
CA THR A 36 -37.81 2.86 31.55
C THR A 36 -38.50 1.60 32.08
N HIS A 37 -39.45 1.01 31.34
CA HIS A 37 -40.05 -0.26 31.75
C HIS A 37 -39.26 -1.49 31.29
N GLU A 38 -38.42 -1.35 30.28
CA GLU A 38 -37.50 -2.34 29.70
C GLU A 38 -36.20 -2.38 30.50
N GLU A 39 -35.68 -1.21 30.88
CA GLU A 39 -34.51 -1.05 31.76
C GLU A 39 -34.70 -1.66 33.16
N PHE A 40 -35.94 -1.86 33.62
CA PHE A 40 -36.22 -2.23 35.00
C PHE A 40 -35.74 -3.64 35.35
N GLY A 41 -34.53 -3.74 35.91
CA GLY A 41 -33.87 -4.98 36.30
C GLY A 41 -32.79 -5.44 35.32
N GLU A 42 -32.52 -4.66 34.28
CA GLU A 42 -31.48 -4.87 33.27
C GLU A 42 -30.44 -3.75 33.38
N THR A 43 -30.84 -2.47 33.24
CA THR A 43 -29.98 -1.27 33.30
C THR A 43 -30.44 -0.24 34.36
N ASP A 44 -29.72 0.87 34.57
CA ASP A 44 -30.14 1.98 35.47
C ASP A 44 -30.98 3.03 34.73
N PRO A 45 -32.32 3.11 34.96
CA PRO A 45 -33.24 3.98 34.23
C PRO A 45 -33.10 5.49 34.53
N LEU A 46 -31.94 5.92 35.01
CA LEU A 46 -31.58 7.31 35.24
C LEU A 46 -30.16 7.61 34.73
N ALA A 47 -29.50 6.64 34.09
CA ALA A 47 -28.17 6.73 33.52
C ALA A 47 -28.21 6.17 32.11
N ALA A 48 -27.99 7.05 31.12
CA ALA A 48 -28.00 6.67 29.71
C ALA A 48 -26.89 5.68 29.31
N ASP A 49 -25.88 5.54 30.18
CA ASP A 49 -24.71 4.66 30.07
C ASP A 49 -24.55 4.09 31.49
N THR A 50 -25.00 2.85 31.67
CA THR A 50 -25.21 2.23 32.98
C THR A 50 -23.90 1.86 33.66
N ASP A 51 -22.88 1.44 32.92
CA ASP A 51 -21.59 1.02 33.47
C ASP A 51 -20.47 2.08 33.35
N GLY A 52 -20.69 3.11 32.53
CA GLY A 52 -19.85 4.28 32.42
C GLY A 52 -18.66 4.10 31.48
N ASP A 53 -18.71 3.20 30.50
CA ASP A 53 -17.65 2.98 29.52
C ASP A 53 -17.65 4.01 28.37
N GLY A 54 -18.78 4.69 28.16
CA GLY A 54 -18.98 5.71 27.13
C GLY A 54 -19.90 5.32 25.98
N LEU A 55 -20.44 4.09 25.95
CA LEU A 55 -21.46 3.61 25.02
C LEU A 55 -22.83 3.59 25.74
N ASP A 56 -23.82 4.32 25.19
CA ASP A 56 -25.16 4.38 25.81
C ASP A 56 -25.89 3.02 25.69
N ASP A 57 -26.74 2.65 26.67
CA ASP A 57 -27.33 1.31 26.80
C ASP A 57 -28.11 0.82 25.55
N ASP A 58 -28.80 1.72 24.82
CA ASP A 58 -29.49 1.38 23.54
C ASP A 58 -28.49 0.96 22.46
N ARG A 59 -27.30 1.58 22.43
CA ARG A 59 -26.25 1.25 21.48
C ARG A 59 -25.57 -0.07 21.84
N GLU A 60 -25.34 -0.31 23.12
CA GLU A 60 -24.82 -1.57 23.62
C GLU A 60 -25.75 -2.73 23.25
N GLY A 61 -27.06 -2.57 23.48
CA GLY A 61 -28.06 -3.53 23.06
C GLY A 61 -28.10 -3.78 21.54
N ALA A 62 -27.77 -2.77 20.72
CA ALA A 62 -27.65 -2.90 19.26
C ALA A 62 -26.31 -3.50 18.81
N PHE A 63 -25.26 -3.34 19.60
CA PHE A 63 -23.90 -3.88 19.38
C PHE A 63 -23.69 -5.25 20.03
N GLU A 64 -24.71 -5.77 20.73
CA GLU A 64 -24.71 -7.06 21.43
C GLU A 64 -23.73 -7.14 22.63
N SER A 65 -23.29 -5.98 23.15
CA SER A 65 -22.56 -5.89 24.42
C SER A 65 -23.47 -5.90 25.65
N ASP A 66 -22.91 -6.15 26.84
CA ASP A 66 -23.61 -6.17 28.13
C ASP A 66 -23.56 -4.78 28.79
N PRO A 67 -24.68 -4.03 28.85
CA PRO A 67 -24.73 -2.64 29.35
C PRO A 67 -24.43 -2.46 30.85
N THR A 68 -24.02 -3.55 31.51
CA THR A 68 -23.63 -3.54 32.92
C THR A 68 -22.16 -3.89 33.13
N ARG A 69 -21.41 -4.06 32.04
CA ARG A 69 -20.01 -4.47 32.01
C ARG A 69 -19.26 -3.64 30.97
N THR A 70 -18.36 -2.77 31.45
CA THR A 70 -17.53 -1.90 30.61
C THR A 70 -16.58 -2.59 29.62
N ASP A 71 -16.61 -3.92 29.54
CA ASP A 71 -15.71 -4.83 28.81
C ASP A 71 -16.43 -6.18 28.86
N THR A 72 -17.22 -6.44 27.81
CA THR A 72 -18.19 -7.53 27.80
C THR A 72 -17.50 -8.89 27.85
N ASP A 73 -16.53 -9.14 26.99
CA ASP A 73 -15.82 -10.41 26.84
C ASP A 73 -14.57 -10.57 27.72
N GLY A 74 -14.06 -9.48 28.30
CA GLY A 74 -12.91 -9.47 29.18
C GLY A 74 -11.55 -9.49 28.48
N ASP A 75 -11.45 -9.07 27.22
CA ASP A 75 -10.20 -9.05 26.46
C ASP A 75 -9.28 -7.87 26.82
N GLY A 76 -9.86 -6.81 27.40
CA GLY A 76 -9.19 -5.60 27.87
C GLY A 76 -9.47 -4.33 27.06
N LEU A 77 -10.28 -4.39 26.00
CA LEU A 77 -10.94 -3.25 25.36
C LEU A 77 -12.28 -2.98 26.04
N THR A 78 -12.73 -1.71 26.05
CA THR A 78 -14.11 -1.41 26.44
C THR A 78 -15.05 -1.54 25.25
N ASP A 79 -16.33 -1.79 25.49
CA ASP A 79 -17.32 -1.95 24.42
C ASP A 79 -17.39 -0.67 23.55
N ASP A 80 -17.21 0.52 24.13
CA ASP A 80 -17.02 1.78 23.41
C ASP A 80 -15.74 1.84 22.53
N GLU A 81 -14.63 1.25 22.98
CA GLU A 81 -13.38 1.19 22.20
C GLU A 81 -13.54 0.28 20.98
N GLU A 82 -14.19 -0.86 21.15
CA GLU A 82 -14.53 -1.80 20.08
C GLU A 82 -15.54 -1.22 19.10
N TYR A 83 -16.57 -0.52 19.61
CA TYR A 83 -17.59 0.14 18.80
C TYR A 83 -17.03 1.27 17.92
N ARG A 84 -16.02 1.99 18.40
CA ARG A 84 -15.40 3.12 17.67
C ARG A 84 -14.29 2.69 16.70
N GLY A 85 -13.64 1.58 16.99
CA GLY A 85 -12.43 1.17 16.29
C GLY A 85 -11.25 2.13 16.43
N ALA A 86 -10.15 1.85 15.73
CA ALA A 86 -8.98 2.72 15.72
C ALA A 86 -9.18 4.02 14.91
N GLY A 87 -10.16 4.06 14.00
CA GLY A 87 -10.43 5.16 13.07
C GLY A 87 -11.08 6.40 13.70
N GLU A 88 -11.86 6.26 14.78
CA GLU A 88 -12.62 7.36 15.40
C GLU A 88 -11.96 7.97 16.64
N ARG A 89 -10.64 7.89 16.81
CA ARG A 89 -9.95 8.70 17.84
C ARG A 89 -10.10 10.19 17.49
N GLU A 90 -10.85 10.92 18.32
CA GLU A 90 -11.42 12.28 18.21
C GLU A 90 -10.47 13.46 17.84
N THR A 91 -9.28 13.20 17.32
CA THR A 91 -8.38 14.22 16.78
C THR A 91 -8.15 13.95 15.30
N GLY A 92 -8.88 14.67 14.43
CA GLY A 92 -8.80 14.62 12.96
C GLY A 92 -7.42 14.98 12.38
N ALA A 93 -6.42 14.16 12.69
CA ALA A 93 -5.07 14.18 12.16
C ALA A 93 -4.62 12.72 11.99
N VAL A 94 -5.33 11.98 11.14
CA VAL A 94 -4.76 10.78 10.50
C VAL A 94 -3.70 11.30 9.54
N THR A 95 -2.43 11.23 9.95
CA THR A 95 -1.32 11.32 9.01
C THR A 95 -1.25 9.97 8.30
N GLU A 96 -1.14 9.97 6.97
CA GLU A 96 -1.28 8.83 6.05
C GLU A 96 -0.29 7.65 6.23
N GLU A 97 0.29 7.43 7.41
CA GLU A 97 1.40 6.50 7.58
C GLU A 97 1.23 5.38 8.62
N SER A 98 0.20 5.32 9.48
CA SER A 98 0.24 4.28 10.55
C SER A 98 -1.05 3.99 11.34
N ALA A 99 -2.22 3.91 10.73
CA ALA A 99 -3.36 3.28 11.39
C ALA A 99 -4.12 2.46 10.35
N VAL A 100 -4.14 1.14 10.51
CA VAL A 100 -5.16 0.33 9.87
C VAL A 100 -6.48 0.82 10.45
N GLU A 101 -7.32 1.39 9.59
CA GLU A 101 -8.66 1.85 9.97
C GLU A 101 -9.53 0.60 10.03
N TRP A 102 -9.57 -0.06 11.18
CA TRP A 102 -10.49 -1.17 11.40
C TRP A 102 -11.84 -0.65 11.90
N GLU A 103 -12.92 -1.27 11.41
CA GLU A 103 -14.28 -0.75 11.58
C GLU A 103 -14.81 -0.94 13.00
N ARG A 104 -14.93 -2.20 13.49
CA ARG A 104 -15.38 -2.60 14.85
C ARG A 104 -15.02 -4.06 15.14
N SER A 105 -14.50 -4.38 16.32
CA SER A 105 -14.36 -5.76 16.82
C SER A 105 -15.69 -6.27 17.42
N ASP A 106 -15.81 -7.56 17.66
CA ASP A 106 -16.97 -8.20 18.28
C ASP A 106 -16.83 -8.18 19.82
N PRO A 107 -17.66 -7.40 20.55
CA PRO A 107 -17.52 -7.24 22.00
C PRO A 107 -17.83 -8.51 22.80
N THR A 108 -18.24 -9.57 22.12
CA THR A 108 -18.51 -10.88 22.72
C THR A 108 -17.42 -11.91 22.43
N SER A 109 -16.37 -11.54 21.70
CA SER A 109 -15.29 -12.41 21.25
C SER A 109 -13.91 -11.77 21.48
N PRO A 110 -13.07 -12.32 22.39
CA PRO A 110 -11.78 -11.71 22.74
C PRO A 110 -10.68 -11.85 21.67
N ASP A 111 -11.08 -12.25 20.47
CA ASP A 111 -10.31 -12.62 19.28
C ASP A 111 -11.36 -12.73 18.16
N THR A 112 -11.64 -11.60 17.50
CA THR A 112 -12.79 -11.41 16.59
C THR A 112 -12.63 -12.21 15.31
N ASP A 113 -11.44 -12.24 14.73
CA ASP A 113 -11.16 -12.97 13.49
C ASP A 113 -10.75 -14.43 13.73
N GLY A 114 -10.35 -14.79 14.96
CA GLY A 114 -9.97 -16.13 15.35
C GLY A 114 -8.57 -16.55 14.91
N ASP A 115 -7.67 -15.62 14.58
CA ASP A 115 -6.33 -15.89 14.09
C ASP A 115 -5.34 -16.32 15.21
N GLY A 116 -5.73 -16.09 16.47
CA GLY A 116 -4.98 -16.40 17.68
C GLY A 116 -4.18 -15.24 18.28
N ILE A 117 -4.36 -14.01 17.79
CA ILE A 117 -4.04 -12.74 18.46
C ILE A 117 -5.38 -12.20 18.98
N GLY A 118 -5.41 -11.69 20.21
CA GLY A 118 -6.64 -11.11 20.75
C GLY A 118 -6.77 -9.63 20.41
N ASP A 119 -7.98 -9.13 20.28
CA ASP A 119 -8.31 -7.80 19.74
C ASP A 119 -7.57 -6.67 20.47
N ALA A 120 -7.53 -6.71 21.81
CA ALA A 120 -6.74 -5.76 22.61
C ALA A 120 -5.24 -5.74 22.24
N THR A 121 -4.66 -6.89 21.90
CA THR A 121 -3.26 -7.00 21.48
C THR A 121 -3.06 -6.44 20.07
N GLU A 122 -4.01 -6.67 19.18
CA GLU A 122 -3.99 -6.16 17.81
C GLU A 122 -4.16 -4.66 17.79
N ALA A 123 -5.10 -4.14 18.56
CA ALA A 123 -5.31 -2.71 18.75
C ALA A 123 -4.07 -2.01 19.33
N GLU A 124 -3.35 -2.61 20.28
CA GLU A 124 -2.09 -2.08 20.80
C GLU A 124 -0.98 -2.07 19.73
N ALA A 125 -0.94 -3.11 18.89
CA ALA A 125 0.01 -3.25 17.79
C ALA A 125 -0.38 -2.48 16.51
N LYS A 126 -1.59 -1.92 16.46
CA LYS A 126 -2.21 -1.27 15.29
C LYS A 126 -2.50 -2.21 14.11
N MET A 127 -2.72 -3.49 14.42
CA MET A 127 -3.23 -4.50 13.49
C MET A 127 -4.76 -4.41 13.42
N ASP A 128 -5.38 -5.10 12.47
CA ASP A 128 -6.84 -5.13 12.28
C ASP A 128 -7.44 -6.33 13.02
N PRO A 129 -8.19 -6.14 14.13
CA PRO A 129 -8.76 -7.25 14.88
C PRO A 129 -9.78 -8.10 14.12
N THR A 130 -10.21 -7.63 12.95
CA THR A 130 -11.31 -8.22 12.19
C THR A 130 -10.84 -9.04 10.99
N ALA A 131 -9.53 -9.16 10.78
CA ALA A 131 -8.97 -9.76 9.58
C ALA A 131 -7.67 -10.54 9.84
N GLU A 132 -7.70 -11.86 9.56
CA GLU A 132 -6.55 -12.76 9.78
C GLU A 132 -5.27 -12.36 8.98
N ASP A 133 -5.39 -11.45 8.02
CA ASP A 133 -4.37 -10.89 7.11
C ASP A 133 -4.74 -9.40 6.91
N GLY A 134 -4.37 -8.57 7.88
CA GLY A 134 -4.87 -7.20 8.05
C GLY A 134 -4.41 -6.23 6.96
N ASP A 135 -3.23 -6.46 6.36
CA ASP A 135 -2.72 -5.65 5.24
C ASP A 135 -2.97 -6.26 3.84
N GLY A 136 -3.51 -7.49 3.82
CA GLY A 136 -4.02 -8.18 2.64
C GLY A 136 -2.92 -8.64 1.68
N ASP A 137 -1.70 -8.88 2.15
CA ASP A 137 -0.56 -9.25 1.30
C ASP A 137 -0.48 -10.76 0.98
N GLY A 138 -1.27 -11.58 1.71
CA GLY A 138 -1.31 -13.02 1.63
C GLY A 138 -0.51 -13.75 2.71
N LEU A 139 -0.06 -13.05 3.75
CA LEU A 139 0.50 -13.56 5.00
C LEU A 139 -0.47 -13.23 6.14
N SER A 140 -0.63 -14.16 7.08
CA SER A 140 -1.50 -13.90 8.23
C SER A 140 -0.74 -13.10 9.30
N ASP A 141 -1.41 -12.21 10.03
CA ASP A 141 -0.82 -11.39 11.10
C ASP A 141 0.04 -12.18 12.11
N PRO A 142 -0.33 -13.40 12.58
CA PRO A 142 0.48 -14.16 13.53
C PRO A 142 1.79 -14.62 12.90
N ARG A 143 1.78 -14.90 11.59
CA ARG A 143 2.94 -15.34 10.83
C ARG A 143 3.93 -14.21 10.63
N GLU A 144 3.44 -12.99 10.42
CA GLU A 144 4.25 -11.80 10.21
C GLU A 144 4.82 -11.27 11.51
N ARG A 145 4.00 -11.23 12.57
CA ARG A 145 4.44 -10.91 13.94
C ARG A 145 5.60 -11.76 14.42
N ASP A 146 5.59 -13.06 14.10
CA ASP A 146 6.68 -14.00 14.39
C ASP A 146 7.75 -14.07 13.28
N GLY A 147 7.55 -13.31 12.21
CA GLY A 147 8.30 -13.31 10.97
C GLY A 147 9.18 -12.09 10.75
N PRO A 148 9.67 -11.89 9.52
CA PRO A 148 10.53 -10.76 9.15
C PRO A 148 9.76 -9.52 8.65
N THR A 149 8.44 -9.61 8.48
CA THR A 149 7.57 -8.61 7.84
C THR A 149 6.77 -7.84 8.89
N ASP A 150 6.18 -6.72 8.48
CA ASP A 150 5.33 -5.87 9.30
C ASP A 150 3.85 -6.15 8.98
N PRO A 151 3.07 -6.73 9.92
CA PRO A 151 1.67 -7.12 9.68
C PRO A 151 0.72 -5.96 9.35
N THR A 152 1.20 -4.71 9.46
CA THR A 152 0.42 -3.51 9.14
C THR A 152 0.78 -2.92 7.78
N ARG A 153 1.69 -3.55 7.04
CA ARG A 153 2.30 -3.04 5.80
C ARG A 153 2.64 -4.18 4.86
N GLY A 154 1.76 -4.42 3.87
CA GLY A 154 1.93 -5.52 2.92
C GLY A 154 3.06 -5.39 1.90
N ASP A 155 3.98 -4.45 2.12
CA ASP A 155 5.25 -4.23 1.43
C ASP A 155 6.19 -3.56 2.46
N THR A 156 6.86 -4.39 3.25
CA THR A 156 7.62 -4.00 4.44
C THR A 156 8.77 -3.07 4.07
N ASP A 157 9.52 -3.39 3.03
CA ASP A 157 10.63 -2.56 2.57
C ASP A 157 10.23 -1.48 1.57
N GLY A 158 9.05 -1.53 0.97
CA GLY A 158 8.54 -0.48 0.09
C GLY A 158 9.20 -0.48 -1.29
N ASP A 159 9.39 -1.62 -1.93
CA ASP A 159 9.89 -1.71 -3.31
C ASP A 159 8.80 -2.01 -4.37
N ASN A 160 7.54 -2.11 -3.94
CA ASN A 160 6.34 -2.55 -4.66
C ASN A 160 6.26 -4.06 -4.93
N LEU A 161 7.04 -4.88 -4.26
CA LEU A 161 6.82 -6.32 -4.13
C LEU A 161 6.14 -6.56 -2.79
N ARG A 162 4.99 -7.26 -2.81
CA ARG A 162 4.31 -7.61 -1.56
C ARG A 162 5.07 -8.71 -0.84
N ASP A 163 5.12 -8.65 0.49
CA ASP A 163 5.94 -9.58 1.26
C ASP A 163 5.51 -11.04 1.05
N GLY A 164 4.20 -11.28 0.96
CA GLY A 164 3.62 -12.57 0.61
C GLY A 164 4.08 -13.14 -0.73
N TRP A 165 4.48 -12.30 -1.70
CA TRP A 165 5.07 -12.75 -2.97
C TRP A 165 6.54 -13.07 -2.83
N GLU A 166 7.28 -12.24 -2.10
CA GLU A 166 8.71 -12.41 -1.87
C GLU A 166 9.01 -13.66 -1.06
N ILE A 167 8.26 -13.90 0.04
CA ILE A 167 8.38 -15.13 0.82
C ILE A 167 8.05 -16.37 -0.03
N ARG A 168 7.14 -16.25 -0.98
CA ARG A 168 6.80 -17.34 -1.92
C ARG A 168 7.82 -17.47 -3.06
N GLY A 169 8.59 -16.42 -3.33
CA GLY A 169 9.52 -16.30 -4.45
C GLY A 169 8.85 -16.21 -5.83
N THR A 170 7.55 -15.89 -5.89
CA THR A 170 6.82 -15.78 -7.16
C THR A 170 5.65 -14.82 -7.05
N THR A 171 5.42 -14.07 -8.13
CA THR A 171 4.26 -13.19 -8.26
C THR A 171 2.99 -13.99 -8.61
N PRO A 172 1.79 -13.42 -8.43
CA PRO A 172 0.53 -14.06 -8.85
C PRO A 172 0.44 -14.38 -10.34
N LYS A 173 1.21 -13.68 -11.18
CA LYS A 173 1.29 -13.94 -12.63
C LYS A 173 2.29 -15.03 -13.00
N GLY A 174 3.10 -15.51 -12.06
CA GLY A 174 4.09 -16.60 -12.26
C GLY A 174 5.53 -16.14 -12.42
N ALA A 175 5.81 -14.83 -12.38
CA ALA A 175 7.19 -14.34 -12.47
C ALA A 175 7.99 -14.77 -11.24
N SER A 176 9.18 -15.33 -11.49
CA SER A 176 10.10 -15.72 -10.43
C SER A 176 10.77 -14.50 -9.83
N ILE A 177 10.58 -14.33 -8.52
CA ILE A 177 11.26 -13.33 -7.68
C ILE A 177 11.93 -14.02 -6.48
N ALA A 178 12.41 -15.25 -6.66
CA ALA A 178 12.97 -16.07 -5.57
C ALA A 178 14.23 -15.50 -4.89
N GLU A 179 14.81 -14.43 -5.45
CA GLU A 179 15.94 -13.71 -4.85
C GLU A 179 15.50 -12.48 -4.03
N ALA A 180 14.20 -12.17 -4.01
CA ALA A 180 13.65 -11.04 -3.28
C ALA A 180 13.72 -11.26 -1.75
N ASP A 181 13.88 -10.18 -1.01
CA ASP A 181 14.00 -10.13 0.44
C ASP A 181 13.09 -9.02 0.97
N PRO A 182 12.00 -9.34 1.70
CA PRO A 182 10.99 -8.35 2.12
C PRO A 182 11.50 -7.28 3.09
N ARG A 183 12.77 -7.34 3.45
CA ARG A 183 13.43 -6.37 4.33
C ARG A 183 14.53 -5.59 3.60
N HIS A 184 14.68 -5.71 2.29
CA HIS A 184 15.72 -5.03 1.52
C HIS A 184 15.33 -4.80 0.06
N LYS A 185 15.07 -3.53 -0.28
CA LYS A 185 14.54 -3.15 -1.60
C LYS A 185 15.26 -3.81 -2.76
N ASP A 186 14.50 -4.57 -3.53
CA ASP A 186 14.89 -5.29 -4.71
C ASP A 186 14.31 -4.65 -5.98
N ALA A 187 15.11 -4.63 -7.03
CA ALA A 187 14.71 -4.12 -8.33
C ALA A 187 14.93 -5.21 -9.38
N PHE A 188 13.86 -5.91 -9.73
CA PHE A 188 13.86 -6.87 -10.83
C PHE A 188 13.78 -6.13 -12.16
N VAL A 189 14.64 -6.48 -13.10
CA VAL A 189 14.79 -5.78 -14.38
C VAL A 189 14.70 -6.78 -15.51
N HIS A 190 13.65 -6.68 -16.31
CA HIS A 190 13.48 -7.39 -17.57
C HIS A 190 14.22 -6.64 -18.69
N VAL A 191 15.08 -7.33 -19.44
CA VAL A 191 15.79 -6.72 -20.57
C VAL A 191 15.20 -7.20 -21.89
N LEU A 192 14.64 -6.26 -22.66
CA LEU A 192 14.03 -6.52 -23.96
C LEU A 192 14.91 -5.96 -25.09
N TYR A 193 15.43 -6.84 -25.93
CA TYR A 193 16.19 -6.50 -27.12
C TYR A 193 15.25 -6.47 -28.33
N LEU A 194 15.18 -5.31 -28.98
CA LEU A 194 14.37 -5.10 -30.19
C LEU A 194 15.10 -5.56 -31.45
N GLN A 195 14.41 -5.49 -32.58
CA GLN A 195 14.98 -5.77 -33.89
C GLN A 195 16.26 -4.96 -34.12
N GLY A 196 17.33 -5.65 -34.52
CA GLY A 196 18.64 -5.04 -34.80
C GLY A 196 19.49 -4.75 -33.56
N ALA A 197 19.03 -5.09 -32.36
CA ALA A 197 19.85 -5.07 -31.14
C ALA A 197 20.65 -6.39 -31.05
N ASP A 198 21.66 -6.56 -31.89
CA ASP A 198 22.38 -7.83 -32.02
C ASP A 198 23.27 -8.13 -30.80
N GLU A 199 23.66 -7.11 -30.04
CA GLU A 199 24.56 -7.24 -28.89
C GLU A 199 23.83 -7.25 -27.55
N GLU A 200 24.27 -8.13 -26.65
CA GLU A 200 23.81 -8.19 -25.25
C GLU A 200 24.48 -7.12 -24.39
N LEU A 201 23.87 -6.78 -23.25
CA LEU A 201 24.47 -5.90 -22.25
C LEU A 201 25.80 -6.47 -21.77
N PRO A 202 26.94 -5.74 -21.88
CA PRO A 202 28.20 -6.23 -21.37
C PRO A 202 28.14 -6.50 -19.86
N SER A 203 28.72 -7.61 -19.40
CA SER A 203 28.74 -7.97 -17.97
C SER A 203 29.37 -6.89 -17.07
N SER A 204 30.29 -6.07 -17.60
CA SER A 204 30.86 -4.92 -16.91
C SER A 204 29.82 -3.82 -16.65
N VAL A 205 28.93 -3.57 -17.61
CA VAL A 205 27.82 -2.62 -17.49
C VAL A 205 26.84 -3.12 -16.43
N VAL A 206 26.43 -4.39 -16.52
CA VAL A 206 25.54 -5.02 -15.53
C VAL A 206 26.14 -4.94 -14.12
N SER A 207 27.40 -5.35 -13.96
CA SER A 207 28.10 -5.30 -12.66
C SER A 207 28.19 -3.87 -12.11
N GLN A 208 28.40 -2.88 -12.99
CA GLN A 208 28.50 -1.49 -12.59
C GLN A 208 27.16 -0.93 -12.12
N VAL A 209 26.05 -1.26 -12.81
CA VAL A 209 24.69 -0.89 -12.41
C VAL A 209 24.38 -1.46 -11.02
N LYS A 210 24.58 -2.78 -10.84
CA LYS A 210 24.36 -3.44 -9.53
C LYS A 210 25.18 -2.79 -8.42
N GLN A 211 26.47 -2.52 -8.67
CA GLN A 211 27.35 -1.89 -7.69
C GLN A 211 26.90 -0.47 -7.31
N TRP A 212 26.40 0.32 -8.26
CA TRP A 212 25.96 1.68 -7.97
C TRP A 212 24.66 1.72 -7.16
N TYR A 213 23.71 0.84 -7.46
CA TYR A 213 22.49 0.69 -6.67
C TYR A 213 22.77 0.17 -5.26
N ALA A 214 23.62 -0.86 -5.12
CA ALA A 214 24.04 -1.38 -3.82
C ALA A 214 24.82 -0.35 -2.96
N GLY A 215 25.40 0.68 -3.59
CA GLY A 215 26.11 1.76 -2.90
C GLY A 215 25.25 2.99 -2.58
N MET A 216 23.95 2.98 -2.89
CA MET A 216 23.07 4.10 -2.58
C MET A 216 22.77 4.17 -1.08
N LEU A 217 22.65 5.38 -0.55
CA LEU A 217 22.29 5.63 0.85
C LEU A 217 20.78 5.47 1.08
N VAL A 218 20.22 4.37 0.58
CA VAL A 218 18.81 4.00 0.75
C VAL A 218 18.74 3.03 1.92
N GLU A 219 17.97 3.34 2.95
CA GLU A 219 17.88 2.54 4.18
C GLU A 219 16.81 1.45 4.02
N ASN A 220 17.07 0.30 4.64
CA ASN A 220 16.22 -0.88 4.58
C ASN A 220 15.89 -1.43 5.97
N PRO A 221 14.75 -2.13 6.15
CA PRO A 221 14.38 -2.76 7.42
C PRO A 221 15.42 -3.75 7.98
N ASP A 222 16.24 -4.37 7.12
CA ASP A 222 17.34 -5.25 7.56
C ASP A 222 18.53 -4.51 8.21
N GLY A 223 18.54 -3.18 8.18
CA GLY A 223 19.61 -2.32 8.70
C GLY A 223 20.79 -2.11 7.74
N GLU A 224 20.73 -2.69 6.53
CA GLU A 224 21.66 -2.40 5.45
C GLU A 224 21.23 -1.18 4.64
N THR A 225 22.13 -0.71 3.78
CA THR A 225 21.82 0.33 2.81
C THR A 225 22.03 -0.16 1.38
N GLY A 226 21.25 0.37 0.46
CA GLY A 226 21.38 0.11 -0.97
C GLY A 226 20.08 -0.42 -1.57
N ILE A 227 20.14 -0.68 -2.86
CA ILE A 227 19.09 -1.38 -3.61
C ILE A 227 19.76 -2.55 -4.31
N ARG A 228 19.17 -3.73 -4.21
CA ARG A 228 19.62 -4.92 -4.93
C ARG A 228 18.96 -4.93 -6.30
N VAL A 229 19.74 -5.21 -7.34
CA VAL A 229 19.24 -5.23 -8.72
C VAL A 229 19.39 -6.62 -9.30
N HIS A 230 18.26 -7.20 -9.69
CA HIS A 230 18.16 -8.52 -10.28
C HIS A 230 17.84 -8.33 -11.76
N LEU A 231 18.75 -8.72 -12.65
CA LEU A 231 18.41 -8.75 -14.07
C LEU A 231 17.75 -10.10 -14.31
N ALA A 232 16.45 -10.07 -14.53
CA ALA A 232 15.64 -11.24 -14.85
C ALA A 232 15.41 -11.26 -16.36
N ASP A 233 15.52 -12.44 -16.95
CA ASP A 233 15.18 -12.79 -18.33
C ASP A 233 15.57 -11.80 -19.45
N GLU A 234 16.45 -12.27 -20.33
CA GLU A 234 16.76 -11.58 -21.59
C GLU A 234 15.81 -12.07 -22.69
N GLN A 235 14.99 -11.17 -23.21
CA GLN A 235 14.05 -11.47 -24.29
C GLN A 235 14.45 -10.74 -25.57
N ARG A 236 14.41 -11.45 -26.70
CA ARG A 236 14.61 -10.88 -28.04
C ARG A 236 13.30 -10.90 -28.81
N THR A 237 13.03 -9.82 -29.54
CA THR A 237 11.86 -9.70 -30.41
C THR A 237 12.24 -9.13 -31.78
N ASP A 238 11.54 -9.57 -32.83
CA ASP A 238 11.71 -9.06 -34.19
C ASP A 238 10.96 -7.73 -34.42
N ARG A 239 10.42 -7.11 -33.36
CA ARG A 239 9.70 -5.83 -33.43
C ARG A 239 10.69 -4.66 -33.45
N SER A 240 10.46 -3.70 -34.35
CA SER A 240 11.11 -2.38 -34.34
C SER A 240 10.27 -1.38 -33.56
N ILE A 241 10.91 -0.42 -32.91
CA ILE A 241 10.20 0.70 -32.25
C ILE A 241 9.67 1.75 -33.25
N ASP A 242 10.21 1.77 -34.47
CA ASP A 242 9.87 2.77 -35.51
C ASP A 242 8.70 2.33 -36.41
N GLU A 243 8.32 1.05 -36.40
CA GLU A 243 7.17 0.48 -37.13
C GLU A 243 6.16 -0.12 -36.15
N TRP A 244 5.31 0.71 -35.53
CA TRP A 244 4.12 0.18 -34.86
C TRP A 244 2.90 0.31 -35.75
N VAL A 245 2.16 -0.78 -35.94
CA VAL A 245 0.82 -0.78 -36.54
C VAL A 245 -0.16 -1.01 -35.39
N HIS A 246 -1.00 -0.03 -35.08
CA HIS A 246 -2.10 -0.19 -34.11
C HIS A 246 -3.11 -1.24 -34.60
N ASP A 247 -3.95 -1.77 -33.70
CA ASP A 247 -5.02 -2.74 -34.06
C ASP A 247 -6.00 -2.21 -35.11
N ASP A 248 -6.07 -0.88 -35.28
CA ASP A 248 -6.86 -0.19 -36.31
C ASP A 248 -6.13 -0.05 -37.67
N GLY A 249 -4.90 -0.54 -37.79
CA GLY A 249 -4.07 -0.48 -38.98
C GLY A 249 -3.29 0.83 -39.19
N SER A 250 -3.35 1.77 -38.26
CA SER A 250 -2.57 3.02 -38.32
C SER A 250 -1.11 2.81 -37.90
N THR A 251 -0.17 3.57 -38.48
CA THR A 251 1.26 3.50 -38.11
C THR A 251 1.74 4.72 -37.36
N THR A 252 2.58 4.52 -36.34
CA THR A 252 3.22 5.60 -35.58
C THR A 252 4.52 6.08 -36.22
N HIS A 253 4.51 6.42 -37.51
CA HIS A 253 5.67 7.11 -38.08
C HIS A 253 5.80 8.51 -37.41
N GLY A 254 6.73 8.66 -36.46
CA GLY A 254 6.99 9.92 -35.77
C GLY A 254 6.20 10.19 -34.49
N VAL A 255 5.60 9.17 -33.85
CA VAL A 255 5.14 9.31 -32.46
C VAL A 255 6.37 9.20 -31.54
N SER A 256 6.46 10.04 -30.52
CA SER A 256 7.59 10.00 -29.57
C SER A 256 7.77 8.59 -29.03
N GLY A 257 9.00 8.07 -28.98
CA GLY A 257 9.30 6.72 -28.45
C GLY A 257 8.63 6.41 -27.11
N PHE A 258 8.38 7.44 -26.30
CA PHE A 258 7.51 7.43 -25.13
C PHE A 258 6.16 6.70 -25.28
N MET A 259 5.41 6.89 -26.37
CA MET A 259 4.10 6.22 -26.53
C MET A 259 4.22 4.77 -26.99
N ALA A 260 5.27 4.43 -27.75
CA ALA A 260 5.52 3.04 -28.14
C ALA A 260 5.86 2.18 -26.91
N MET A 261 6.55 2.75 -25.91
CA MET A 261 6.95 2.06 -24.69
C MET A 261 5.75 1.46 -23.94
N ARG A 262 4.62 2.18 -23.89
CA ARG A 262 3.36 1.69 -23.28
C ARG A 262 2.89 0.36 -23.84
N GLU A 263 3.05 0.13 -25.14
CA GLU A 263 2.61 -1.10 -25.78
C GLU A 263 3.61 -2.26 -25.59
N PHE A 264 4.86 -1.97 -25.21
CA PHE A 264 5.87 -3.01 -24.94
C PHE A 264 5.84 -3.49 -23.48
N TYR A 265 5.39 -2.66 -22.53
CA TYR A 265 5.21 -3.10 -21.15
C TYR A 265 3.78 -3.61 -20.93
N ASN A 266 3.44 -4.73 -21.55
CA ASN A 266 2.15 -5.37 -21.36
C ASN A 266 2.28 -6.90 -21.33
N ARG A 267 1.18 -7.56 -20.94
CA ARG A 267 1.13 -9.02 -20.81
C ARG A 267 1.51 -9.75 -22.10
N GLU A 268 1.29 -9.16 -23.28
CA GLU A 268 1.64 -9.80 -24.55
C GLU A 268 3.14 -9.80 -24.84
N THR A 269 3.86 -8.79 -24.32
CA THR A 269 5.28 -8.61 -24.61
C THR A 269 6.17 -9.17 -23.49
N ILE A 270 5.95 -8.73 -22.24
CA ILE A 270 6.78 -9.11 -21.08
C ILE A 270 6.14 -10.21 -20.22
N GLY A 271 4.91 -10.62 -20.53
CA GLY A 271 4.27 -11.79 -19.93
C GLY A 271 4.08 -11.70 -18.42
N GLU A 272 4.56 -12.73 -17.73
CA GLU A 272 4.39 -12.93 -16.28
C GLU A 272 5.09 -11.83 -15.46
N ASN A 273 6.13 -11.19 -16.01
CA ASN A 273 6.92 -10.12 -15.38
C ASN A 273 6.16 -8.78 -15.29
N THR A 274 4.97 -8.67 -15.90
CA THR A 274 4.17 -7.44 -15.93
C THR A 274 3.74 -7.01 -14.51
N GLY A 275 4.24 -5.87 -14.05
CA GLY A 275 3.89 -5.25 -12.77
C GLY A 275 4.82 -5.58 -11.61
N SER A 276 5.87 -6.38 -11.84
CA SER A 276 6.88 -6.74 -10.82
C SER A 276 8.31 -6.45 -11.25
N HIS A 277 8.52 -6.15 -12.54
CA HIS A 277 9.84 -5.96 -13.12
C HIS A 277 9.92 -4.60 -13.82
N PHE A 278 11.00 -3.85 -13.62
CA PHE A 278 11.35 -2.73 -14.50
C PHE A 278 11.71 -3.24 -15.89
N LEU A 279 11.37 -2.47 -16.93
CA LEU A 279 11.74 -2.83 -18.31
C LEU A 279 12.86 -1.95 -18.84
N VAL A 280 13.95 -2.59 -19.27
CA VAL A 280 15.04 -1.95 -20.00
C VAL A 280 14.99 -2.43 -21.45
N VAL A 281 14.73 -1.51 -22.37
CA VAL A 281 14.61 -1.79 -23.80
C VAL A 281 15.89 -1.39 -24.51
N ILE A 282 16.49 -2.34 -25.23
CA ILE A 282 17.68 -2.13 -26.05
C ILE A 282 17.24 -2.06 -27.52
N PRO A 283 17.26 -0.88 -28.16
CA PRO A 283 16.87 -0.75 -29.55
C PRO A 283 18.02 -1.16 -30.50
N GLY A 284 17.72 -1.35 -31.78
CA GLY A 284 18.74 -1.55 -32.81
C GLY A 284 19.50 -0.27 -33.19
N GLU A 285 20.58 -0.42 -33.98
CA GLU A 285 21.50 0.69 -34.30
C GLU A 285 20.87 1.85 -35.08
N ASP A 286 19.82 1.58 -35.86
CA ASP A 286 19.18 2.56 -36.75
C ASP A 286 18.07 3.38 -36.06
N VAL A 287 17.82 3.13 -34.77
CA VAL A 287 16.77 3.79 -34.01
C VAL A 287 17.28 5.12 -33.43
N PRO A 288 16.73 6.28 -33.83
CA PRO A 288 17.24 7.60 -33.40
C PRO A 288 16.84 8.02 -31.96
N VAL A 289 16.29 7.11 -31.16
CA VAL A 289 15.64 7.44 -29.88
C VAL A 289 16.65 7.53 -28.73
N ARG A 290 16.53 8.60 -27.94
CA ARG A 290 17.11 8.70 -26.59
C ARG A 290 16.02 9.17 -25.63
N GLY A 291 15.83 8.46 -24.53
CA GLY A 291 14.99 8.92 -23.42
C GLY A 291 14.14 7.80 -22.81
N GLY A 292 13.93 7.89 -21.50
CA GLY A 292 12.96 7.09 -20.75
C GLY A 292 11.51 7.54 -21.00
N GLY A 293 10.57 6.67 -20.64
CA GLY A 293 9.16 6.88 -20.89
C GLY A 293 8.27 5.93 -20.10
N ASN A 294 7.02 6.35 -19.89
CA ASN A 294 6.05 5.64 -19.08
C ASN A 294 5.37 4.54 -19.90
N ALA A 295 5.28 3.32 -19.35
CA ALA A 295 4.64 2.22 -20.01
C ALA A 295 3.66 1.46 -19.10
N GLY A 296 2.41 1.94 -19.04
CA GLY A 296 1.33 1.18 -18.39
C GLY A 296 1.58 0.95 -16.89
N GLY A 297 1.81 2.04 -16.16
CA GLY A 297 2.09 2.01 -14.73
C GLY A 297 3.54 1.64 -14.39
N THR A 298 4.18 0.75 -15.16
CA THR A 298 5.62 0.55 -15.03
C THR A 298 6.38 1.46 -15.97
N LYS A 299 7.49 2.03 -15.51
CA LYS A 299 8.23 2.98 -16.33
C LYS A 299 9.43 2.29 -16.96
N THR A 300 9.57 2.48 -18.27
CA THR A 300 10.51 1.78 -19.14
C THR A 300 11.70 2.67 -19.44
N ALA A 301 12.91 2.11 -19.52
CA ALA A 301 14.11 2.81 -19.95
C ALA A 301 14.53 2.30 -21.34
N ILE A 302 14.59 3.18 -22.36
CA ILE A 302 15.21 2.83 -23.65
C ILE A 302 16.68 3.24 -23.61
N VAL A 303 17.56 2.29 -23.90
CA VAL A 303 19.00 2.48 -23.76
C VAL A 303 19.67 2.03 -25.05
N ARG A 304 20.11 3.00 -25.86
CA ARG A 304 20.77 2.80 -27.15
C ARG A 304 21.85 1.70 -27.12
N PRO A 305 21.99 0.87 -28.15
CA PRO A 305 22.95 -0.22 -28.14
C PRO A 305 24.39 0.32 -28.00
N TRP A 306 25.25 -0.48 -27.39
CA TRP A 306 26.67 -0.15 -27.25
C TRP A 306 27.35 -0.22 -28.62
N GLN A 307 28.12 0.82 -28.97
CA GLN A 307 28.83 0.93 -30.26
C GLN A 307 30.35 1.12 -30.09
N GLY A 308 30.85 0.96 -28.85
CA GLY A 308 32.22 1.28 -28.47
C GLY A 308 33.10 0.05 -28.26
N THR A 309 34.34 0.22 -27.83
CA THR A 309 35.13 -0.84 -27.15
C THR A 309 35.83 -0.31 -25.91
N ASP A 310 35.61 0.97 -25.57
CA ASP A 310 36.30 1.65 -24.48
C ASP A 310 35.47 1.66 -23.19
N ARG A 311 36.16 1.63 -22.04
CA ARG A 311 35.53 1.66 -20.72
C ARG A 311 34.71 2.93 -20.45
N SER A 312 35.02 4.04 -21.11
CA SER A 312 34.23 5.28 -20.96
C SER A 312 32.84 5.14 -21.55
N SER A 313 32.68 4.40 -22.64
CA SER A 313 31.40 4.11 -23.28
C SER A 313 30.54 3.17 -22.42
N GLU A 314 31.13 2.09 -21.89
CA GLU A 314 30.43 1.17 -20.98
C GLU A 314 29.95 1.87 -19.70
N ARG A 315 30.81 2.69 -19.08
CA ARG A 315 30.43 3.45 -17.89
C ARG A 315 29.31 4.46 -18.17
N SER A 316 29.37 5.13 -19.33
CA SER A 316 28.31 6.05 -19.76
C SER A 316 26.99 5.31 -20.00
N TYR A 317 27.06 4.07 -20.46
CA TYR A 317 25.90 3.24 -20.72
C TYR A 317 25.22 2.78 -19.43
N ALA A 318 26.01 2.28 -18.47
CA ALA A 318 25.54 1.99 -17.10
C ALA A 318 24.88 3.23 -16.46
N ARG A 319 25.47 4.42 -16.66
CA ARG A 319 24.93 5.67 -16.11
C ARG A 319 23.55 5.97 -16.67
N THR A 320 23.34 5.76 -17.97
CA THR A 320 22.02 5.95 -18.59
C THR A 320 21.00 4.99 -18.00
N ILE A 321 21.33 3.70 -17.83
CA ILE A 321 20.42 2.73 -17.20
C ILE A 321 20.01 3.22 -15.80
N VAL A 322 20.99 3.56 -14.94
CA VAL A 322 20.71 4.04 -13.58
C VAL A 322 19.90 5.34 -13.58
N HIS A 323 20.22 6.31 -14.44
CA HIS A 323 19.49 7.57 -14.53
C HIS A 323 18.02 7.35 -14.89
N GLU A 324 17.76 6.59 -15.95
CA GLU A 324 16.40 6.37 -16.45
C GLU A 324 15.59 5.49 -15.48
N MET A 325 16.21 4.50 -14.84
CA MET A 325 15.54 3.69 -13.81
C MET A 325 15.21 4.50 -12.55
N LEU A 326 16.09 5.41 -12.11
CA LEU A 326 15.82 6.24 -10.92
C LEU A 326 14.66 7.23 -11.10
N HIS A 327 14.36 7.66 -12.33
CA HIS A 327 13.12 8.41 -12.60
C HIS A 327 11.86 7.61 -12.24
N ASN A 328 12.00 6.29 -12.13
CA ASN A 328 10.92 5.37 -11.86
C ASN A 328 10.80 5.03 -10.39
N MET A 329 11.91 5.01 -9.67
CA MET A 329 11.94 4.73 -8.24
C MET A 329 11.61 5.96 -7.39
N VAL A 330 12.14 7.14 -7.73
CA VAL A 330 12.17 8.29 -6.78
C VAL A 330 11.05 9.33 -7.03
N ARG A 331 10.26 9.23 -8.10
CA ARG A 331 9.21 10.17 -8.58
C ARG A 331 9.06 11.55 -7.88
N ARG A 332 9.16 12.65 -8.65
CA ARG A 332 9.04 14.05 -8.15
C ARG A 332 10.13 14.39 -7.13
N VAL A 333 11.37 14.50 -7.63
CA VAL A 333 12.57 14.78 -6.81
C VAL A 333 12.99 16.26 -6.89
N GLY A 334 12.24 17.08 -7.64
CA GLY A 334 12.60 18.46 -8.01
C GLY A 334 12.25 19.56 -7.01
N GLY A 335 12.95 20.69 -7.15
CA GLY A 335 12.73 21.98 -6.47
C GLY A 335 13.06 23.16 -7.41
N GLN A 336 12.76 24.40 -6.99
CA GLN A 336 12.58 25.61 -7.83
C GLN A 336 13.73 26.03 -8.78
N ASP A 337 14.92 25.41 -8.72
CA ASP A 337 16.13 25.96 -9.33
C ASP A 337 16.80 25.04 -10.39
N CYS A 338 16.28 23.83 -10.63
CA CYS A 338 16.80 22.85 -11.61
C CYS A 338 15.64 22.13 -12.35
N ASN A 339 15.07 22.73 -13.39
CA ASN A 339 13.94 22.23 -14.21
C ASN A 339 12.67 21.73 -13.48
N GLY A 340 12.62 21.81 -12.15
CA GLY A 340 11.43 21.90 -11.31
C GLY A 340 10.84 20.59 -10.80
N GLU A 341 10.83 19.51 -11.57
CA GLU A 341 9.97 18.34 -11.21
C GLU A 341 10.65 16.97 -11.25
N MET A 342 11.51 16.70 -12.24
CA MET A 342 12.02 15.33 -12.50
C MET A 342 13.51 15.14 -12.16
N HIS A 343 14.30 16.21 -12.16
CA HIS A 343 15.76 16.15 -12.02
C HIS A 343 16.24 16.82 -10.75
N THR A 344 17.30 16.27 -10.17
CA THR A 344 18.04 16.88 -9.07
C THR A 344 19.21 17.69 -9.63
N CYS A 345 19.73 18.64 -8.85
CA CYS A 345 20.90 19.41 -9.28
C CYS A 345 22.20 18.59 -9.20
N LYS A 346 22.22 17.47 -8.45
CA LYS A 346 23.37 16.59 -8.23
C LYS A 346 22.97 15.12 -8.22
N GLY A 347 23.94 14.23 -8.32
CA GLY A 347 23.75 12.78 -8.31
C GLY A 347 23.10 12.24 -9.59
N PHE A 348 22.86 10.93 -9.66
CA PHE A 348 22.45 10.24 -10.89
C PHE A 348 21.29 10.90 -11.64
N LEU A 349 20.38 11.61 -10.98
CA LEU A 349 19.29 12.38 -11.58
C LEU A 349 19.66 13.83 -12.01
N SER A 350 20.94 14.16 -12.12
CA SER A 350 21.47 15.43 -12.62
C SER A 350 22.09 15.28 -14.02
N TYR A 351 22.04 16.36 -14.80
CA TYR A 351 22.74 16.44 -16.08
C TYR A 351 24.26 16.58 -15.94
N THR A 352 24.76 16.98 -14.76
CA THR A 352 26.17 17.43 -14.61
C THR A 352 27.01 16.62 -13.63
N ASP A 353 26.40 15.98 -12.63
CA ASP A 353 27.09 15.19 -11.60
C ASP A 353 26.29 13.92 -11.36
N ASP A 354 26.81 12.75 -11.72
CA ASP A 354 26.06 11.50 -11.91
C ASP A 354 26.72 10.28 -11.27
N THR A 355 27.46 10.50 -10.19
CA THR A 355 28.32 9.45 -9.63
C THR A 355 27.77 8.77 -8.39
N HIS A 356 26.65 9.27 -7.87
CA HIS A 356 26.04 8.87 -6.61
C HIS A 356 24.54 9.21 -6.62
N LEU A 357 23.74 8.61 -5.75
CA LEU A 357 22.36 9.08 -5.52
C LEU A 357 22.39 10.37 -4.72
N SER A 358 21.57 11.36 -5.09
CA SER A 358 21.48 12.61 -4.33
C SER A 358 20.79 12.40 -2.98
N ASN A 359 21.15 13.17 -1.95
CA ASN A 359 20.50 13.07 -0.63
C ASN A 359 18.98 13.26 -0.71
N VAL A 360 18.50 14.22 -1.52
CA VAL A 360 17.05 14.46 -1.69
C VAL A 360 16.34 13.23 -2.24
N ALA A 361 16.99 12.53 -3.18
CA ALA A 361 16.47 11.30 -3.74
C ALA A 361 16.49 10.14 -2.72
N ALA A 362 17.59 10.02 -1.97
CA ALA A 362 17.73 9.01 -0.92
C ALA A 362 16.71 9.20 0.20
N GLU A 363 16.60 10.41 0.75
CA GLU A 363 15.61 10.78 1.79
C GLU A 363 14.17 10.51 1.34
N LYS A 364 13.91 10.63 0.03
CA LYS A 364 12.61 10.32 -0.53
C LYS A 364 12.36 8.81 -0.60
N LEU A 365 13.31 8.03 -1.11
CA LEU A 365 13.20 6.57 -1.13
C LEU A 365 13.10 5.96 0.28
N ASN A 366 13.78 6.54 1.27
CA ASN A 366 13.73 6.07 2.65
C ASN A 366 12.37 6.33 3.31
N ARG A 367 11.68 7.39 2.89
CA ARG A 367 10.37 7.75 3.45
C ARG A 367 9.21 7.12 2.70
N GLU A 368 9.25 7.16 1.38
CA GLU A 368 8.10 6.82 0.53
C GLU A 368 8.25 5.47 -0.18
N GLY A 369 9.38 4.77 -0.01
CA GLY A 369 9.69 3.60 -0.82
C GLY A 369 9.88 3.93 -2.31
N PHE A 370 9.77 2.91 -3.15
CA PHE A 370 9.70 3.05 -4.60
C PHE A 370 8.35 3.62 -4.99
N ALA A 371 8.37 4.59 -5.90
CA ALA A 371 7.14 5.22 -6.35
C ALA A 371 6.18 4.21 -6.99
N ASP A 372 4.94 4.20 -6.49
CA ASP A 372 3.86 3.35 -6.97
C ASP A 372 3.69 3.45 -8.51
N PRO A 373 3.68 2.30 -9.23
CA PRO A 373 3.37 2.26 -10.65
C PRO A 373 1.97 2.79 -11.00
N ALA A 374 0.99 2.69 -10.10
CA ALA A 374 -0.45 2.78 -10.35
C ALA A 374 -1.08 4.19 -10.36
N TYR A 375 -0.34 5.26 -10.64
CA TYR A 375 -0.89 6.61 -10.47
C TYR A 375 -1.98 7.02 -11.51
N PRO A 376 -3.25 7.27 -11.12
CA PRO A 376 -4.36 7.55 -12.05
C PRO A 376 -4.27 8.93 -12.73
N GLN A 377 -3.46 9.86 -12.22
CA GLN A 377 -3.23 11.16 -12.88
C GLN A 377 -2.34 11.06 -14.13
N GLN A 378 -1.78 9.89 -14.42
CA GLN A 378 -1.08 9.62 -15.68
C GLN A 378 -2.06 8.97 -16.68
N MET A 379 -2.95 9.82 -17.22
CA MET A 379 -4.01 9.45 -18.16
C MET A 379 -3.51 8.58 -19.32
N ASN A 380 -4.30 7.55 -19.62
CA ASN A 380 -4.32 6.65 -20.80
C ASN A 380 -3.81 5.21 -20.61
N ALA A 381 -4.12 4.58 -19.47
CA ALA A 381 -4.59 3.19 -19.49
C ALA A 381 -6.08 3.20 -19.88
N THR A 382 -6.53 2.32 -20.78
CA THR A 382 -7.96 2.29 -21.17
C THR A 382 -8.85 1.81 -20.04
N THR A 383 -8.35 1.01 -19.09
CA THR A 383 -8.96 0.73 -17.78
C THR A 383 -7.93 0.19 -16.76
N CYS A 384 -8.22 0.30 -15.44
CA CYS A 384 -7.41 -0.32 -14.36
C CYS A 384 -7.23 -1.83 -14.60
N GLY A 385 -8.31 -2.53 -14.97
CA GLY A 385 -8.32 -3.99 -15.17
C GLY A 385 -7.50 -4.51 -16.35
N GLU A 386 -7.07 -3.65 -17.29
CA GLU A 386 -6.18 -4.05 -18.38
C GLU A 386 -4.70 -3.99 -18.00
N THR A 387 -4.35 -3.23 -16.95
CA THR A 387 -2.94 -2.91 -16.63
C THR A 387 -2.52 -3.51 -15.29
N MET A 388 -3.43 -3.58 -14.31
CA MET A 388 -3.17 -4.16 -13.00
C MET A 388 -4.26 -5.15 -12.62
N VAL A 389 -3.83 -6.29 -12.08
CA VAL A 389 -4.72 -7.34 -11.54
C VAL A 389 -4.61 -7.31 -10.02
N TYR A 390 -4.84 -6.12 -9.45
CA TYR A 390 -5.11 -5.91 -8.03
C TYR A 390 -6.26 -4.93 -7.98
N GLU A 391 -7.49 -5.45 -8.05
CA GLU A 391 -8.72 -4.64 -8.02
C GLU A 391 -8.76 -3.77 -6.75
N ASP A 392 -8.21 -4.28 -5.65
CA ASP A 392 -8.26 -3.67 -4.33
C ASP A 392 -7.30 -2.47 -4.16
N GLN A 393 -6.28 -2.35 -5.01
CA GLN A 393 -5.35 -1.20 -4.99
C GLN A 393 -5.79 -0.03 -5.88
N CYS A 394 -6.84 -0.20 -6.69
CA CYS A 394 -7.30 0.85 -7.61
C CYS A 394 -8.33 1.82 -7.00
N GLY A 395 -8.84 1.57 -5.78
CA GLY A 395 -9.89 2.40 -5.17
C GLY A 395 -11.16 2.54 -6.04
N LEU A 396 -11.34 1.65 -7.02
CA LEU A 396 -12.56 1.58 -7.82
C LEU A 396 -13.48 0.61 -7.10
N GLU A 397 -14.30 1.14 -6.20
CA GLU A 397 -15.46 0.41 -5.70
C GLU A 397 -16.18 -0.20 -6.90
N SER A 398 -16.36 -1.53 -6.89
CA SER A 398 -17.20 -2.20 -7.84
C SER A 398 -18.64 -1.74 -7.62
N SER A 399 -19.04 -0.67 -8.27
CA SER A 399 -20.43 -0.23 -8.27
C SER A 399 -21.25 -1.26 -9.06
N SER A 400 -21.82 -2.23 -8.35
CA SER A 400 -22.92 -3.07 -8.83
C SER A 400 -24.25 -2.36 -8.67
#